data_AF-A0A1Y1NAU5-F1
#
_entry.id   AF-A0A1Y1NAU5-F1
#
_cell.length_a   1.000
_cell.length_b   1.000
_cell.length_c   1.000
_cell.angle_alpha   90.00
_cell.angle_beta   90.00
_cell.angle_gamma   90.00
#
_symmetry.space_group_name_H-M   'P 1'
#
loop_
_entity.id
_entity.type
_entity.pdbx_description
1 polymer ?
#
loop_
_entity_poly.entity_id
_entity_poly.type
_entity_poly.pdbx_seq_one_letter_code
_entity_poly.pdbx_strand_id
1 'polypeptide(L)'
;MFAEILTQTPLKRTNFKLTTRVTEEDVSYMKEFAAKRFDMVMSVLKHIPPSLLLVLRNLNTIRSIAQEHGNPIDRYEILARCATRRAFASSHSVLSKIYNIPTMVYFEIKLL
;
A
#
# COMPACT_ATOMS: atom_id res chain seq x y z
N MET A 1 0.49 5.26 -10.38
CA MET A 1 0.36 6.70 -10.08
C MET A 1 -0.62 7.00 -8.96
N PHE A 2 -1.94 6.81 -9.11
CA PHE A 2 -2.88 7.09 -8.00
C PHE A 2 -2.51 6.33 -6.72
N ALA A 3 -2.21 5.04 -6.82
CA ALA A 3 -1.76 4.24 -5.69
C ALA A 3 -0.46 4.77 -5.05
N GLU A 4 0.51 5.26 -5.84
CA GLU A 4 1.76 5.86 -5.32
C GLU A 4 1.51 7.19 -4.62
N ILE A 5 0.56 8.00 -5.12
CA ILE A 5 0.12 9.23 -4.45
C ILE A 5 -0.58 8.90 -3.13
N LEU A 6 -1.39 7.83 -3.11
CA LEU A 6 -2.13 7.38 -1.93
C LEU A 6 -1.20 6.77 -0.86
N THR A 7 -0.25 5.93 -1.27
CA THR A 7 0.65 5.22 -0.36
C THR A 7 1.85 6.06 0.06
N GLN A 8 2.21 7.08 -0.73
CA GLN A 8 3.40 7.91 -0.56
C GLN A 8 4.68 7.07 -0.41
N THR A 9 4.78 6.01 -1.19
CA THR A 9 5.90 5.06 -1.18
C THR A 9 6.12 4.57 -2.60
N PRO A 10 7.37 4.38 -3.03
CA PRO A 10 7.65 3.87 -4.36
C PRO A 10 7.02 2.48 -4.54
N LEU A 11 6.13 2.34 -5.51
CA LEU A 11 5.61 1.04 -5.90
C LEU A 11 6.57 0.41 -6.91
N LYS A 12 7.62 -0.24 -6.42
CA LYS A 12 8.56 -1.00 -7.26
C LYS A 12 7.82 -2.19 -7.87
N ARG A 13 7.71 -2.21 -9.21
CA ARG A 13 7.05 -3.31 -9.96
C ARG A 13 7.90 -4.59 -9.98
N THR A 14 9.20 -4.44 -9.85
CA THR A 14 10.19 -5.52 -9.78
C THR A 14 10.50 -5.79 -8.31
N ASN A 15 10.25 -7.04 -7.89
CA ASN A 15 10.31 -7.51 -6.49
C ASN A 15 9.25 -6.86 -5.59
N PHE A 16 8.10 -7.51 -5.50
CA PHE A 16 6.99 -7.14 -4.60
C PHE A 16 7.46 -7.19 -3.14
N LYS A 17 8.08 -6.11 -2.68
CA LYS A 17 8.50 -5.92 -1.30
C LYS A 17 7.74 -4.73 -0.75
N LEU A 18 6.69 -5.02 0.00
CA LEU A 18 5.86 -4.04 0.65
C LEU A 18 6.44 -3.78 2.04
N THR A 19 7.41 -2.87 2.15
CA THR A 19 7.98 -2.50 3.45
C THR A 19 7.52 -1.13 3.89
N THR A 20 7.23 -1.00 5.18
CA THR A 20 6.91 0.30 5.80
C THR A 20 8.14 1.19 5.99
N ARG A 21 9.35 0.62 5.99
CA ARG A 21 10.61 1.37 6.11
C ARG A 21 10.97 2.00 4.77
N VAL A 22 10.95 3.32 4.73
CA VAL A 22 11.37 4.12 3.57
C VAL A 22 12.86 4.40 3.72
N THR A 23 13.66 4.01 2.73
CA THR A 23 15.09 4.34 2.71
C THR A 23 15.34 5.74 2.14
N GLU A 24 16.55 6.28 2.32
CA GLU A 24 16.89 7.60 1.74
C GLU A 24 16.82 7.57 0.21
N GLU A 25 17.16 6.45 -0.42
CA GLU A 25 17.02 6.26 -1.86
C GLU A 25 15.56 6.30 -2.30
N ASP A 26 14.66 5.72 -1.52
CA ASP A 26 13.22 5.76 -1.80
C ASP A 26 12.68 7.19 -1.70
N VAL A 27 13.16 7.98 -0.72
CA VAL A 27 12.80 9.40 -0.61
C VAL A 27 13.31 10.20 -1.81
N SER A 28 14.57 9.98 -2.21
CA SER A 28 15.16 10.64 -3.38
C SER A 28 14.37 10.33 -4.65
N TYR A 29 14.05 9.05 -4.86
CA TYR A 29 13.21 8.60 -5.97
C TYR A 29 11.83 9.28 -5.96
N MET A 30 11.18 9.35 -4.80
CA MET A 30 9.84 9.96 -4.69
C MET A 30 9.88 11.46 -4.97
N LYS A 31 10.94 12.16 -4.53
CA LYS A 31 11.14 13.58 -4.86
C LYS A 31 11.34 13.79 -6.35
N GLU A 32 12.17 12.99 -6.99
CA GLU A 32 12.42 13.04 -8.43
C GLU A 32 11.15 12.71 -9.23
N PHE A 33 10.41 11.68 -8.82
CA PHE A 33 9.12 11.31 -9.39
C PHE A 33 8.13 12.48 -9.31
N ALA A 34 8.01 13.12 -8.14
CA ALA A 34 7.10 14.24 -7.94
C ALA A 34 7.49 15.44 -8.80
N ALA A 35 8.79 15.75 -8.91
CA ALA A 35 9.28 16.84 -9.77
C ALA A 35 9.00 16.56 -11.25
N LYS A 36 9.27 15.34 -11.73
CA LYS A 36 9.09 14.95 -13.13
C LYS A 36 7.62 14.80 -13.54
N ARG A 37 6.72 14.53 -12.59
CA ARG A 37 5.30 14.22 -12.86
C ARG A 37 4.35 15.16 -12.13
N PHE A 38 4.82 16.35 -11.75
CA PHE A 38 4.08 17.29 -10.93
C PHE A 38 2.68 17.60 -11.48
N ASP A 39 2.58 17.91 -12.79
CA ASP A 39 1.31 18.24 -13.43
C ASP A 39 0.30 17.10 -13.33
N MET A 40 0.77 15.87 -13.47
CA MET A 40 -0.07 14.68 -13.39
C MET A 40 -0.45 14.37 -11.93
N VAL A 41 0.43 14.63 -10.96
CA VAL A 41 0.10 14.56 -9.53
C VAL A 41 -0.99 15.57 -9.21
N MET A 42 -0.81 16.83 -9.64
CA MET A 42 -1.76 17.91 -9.40
C MET A 42 -3.11 17.64 -10.08
N SER A 43 -3.10 17.08 -11.30
CA SER A 43 -4.32 16.62 -11.97
C SER A 43 -5.06 15.59 -11.13
N VAL A 44 -4.38 14.55 -10.64
CA VAL A 44 -5.00 13.53 -9.77
C VAL A 44 -5.58 14.18 -8.51
N LEU A 45 -4.82 15.03 -7.82
CA LEU A 45 -5.28 15.69 -6.59
C LEU A 45 -6.51 16.57 -6.83
N LYS A 46 -6.59 17.26 -7.98
CA LYS A 46 -7.76 18.09 -8.35
C LYS A 46 -9.03 17.27 -8.59
N HIS A 47 -8.89 16.02 -9.04
CA HIS A 47 -10.04 15.13 -9.27
C HIS A 47 -10.44 14.35 -8.01
N ILE A 48 -9.65 14.39 -6.93
CA ILE A 48 -9.98 13.69 -5.69
C ILE A 48 -11.11 14.44 -4.95
N PRO A 49 -12.16 13.74 -4.49
CA PRO A 49 -13.17 14.33 -3.63
C PRO A 49 -12.57 14.90 -2.34
N PRO A 50 -13.02 16.07 -1.84
CA PRO A 50 -12.46 16.70 -0.64
C PRO A 50 -12.45 15.79 0.60
N SER A 51 -13.45 14.92 0.74
CA SER A 51 -13.51 13.93 1.83
C SER A 51 -12.33 12.96 1.80
N LEU A 52 -11.89 12.55 0.61
CA LEU A 52 -10.75 11.65 0.46
C LEU A 52 -9.41 12.36 0.68
N LEU A 53 -9.31 13.67 0.41
CA LEU A 53 -8.14 14.47 0.81
C LEU A 53 -7.96 14.52 2.33
N LEU A 54 -9.05 14.61 3.10
CA LEU A 54 -9.00 14.56 4.56
C LEU A 54 -8.52 13.20 5.07
N VAL A 55 -9.00 12.11 4.46
CA VAL A 55 -8.51 10.76 4.77
C VAL A 55 -7.00 10.67 4.50
N LEU A 56 -6.54 11.16 3.35
CA LEU A 56 -5.11 11.21 3.02
C LEU A 56 -4.30 12.00 4.04
N ARG A 57 -4.79 13.16 4.47
CA ARG A 57 -4.14 13.98 5.50
C ARG A 57 -4.03 13.21 6.82
N ASN A 58 -5.10 12.54 7.25
CA ASN A 58 -5.10 11.74 8.48
C ASN A 58 -4.13 10.56 8.39
N LEU A 59 -4.07 9.88 7.24
CA LEU A 59 -3.10 8.81 7.00
C LEU A 59 -1.67 9.31 7.09
N ASN A 60 -1.38 10.52 6.60
CA ASN A 60 -0.05 11.13 6.71
C ASN A 60 0.32 11.46 8.16
N THR A 61 -0.63 11.93 8.97
CA THR A 61 -0.43 12.16 10.40
C THR A 61 -0.12 10.85 11.13
N ILE A 62 -0.92 9.80 10.92
CA ILE A 62 -0.68 8.49 11.53
C ILE A 62 0.68 7.92 11.11
N ARG A 63 1.07 8.10 9.84
CA ARG A 63 2.38 7.69 9.33
C ARG A 63 3.53 8.41 10.05
N SER A 64 3.42 9.73 10.27
CA SER A 64 4.43 10.50 11.01
C SER A 64 4.59 9.98 12.44
N ILE A 65 3.48 9.77 13.14
CA ILE A 65 3.47 9.20 14.50
C ILE A 65 4.12 7.82 14.51
N ALA A 66 3.72 6.92 13.60
CA ALA A 66 4.30 5.59 13.50
C ALA A 66 5.81 5.63 13.22
N GLN A 67 6.27 6.57 12.39
CA GLN A 67 7.68 6.78 12.11
C GLN A 67 8.46 7.23 13.34
N GLU A 68 7.92 8.18 14.12
CA GLU A 68 8.50 8.62 15.40
C GLU A 68 8.65 7.45 16.40
N HIS A 69 7.75 6.47 16.33
CA HIS A 69 7.81 5.24 17.12
C HIS A 69 8.64 4.10 16.46
N GLY A 70 9.43 4.38 15.42
CA GLY A 70 10.31 3.39 14.79
C GLY A 70 9.61 2.42 13.83
N ASN A 71 8.41 2.74 13.36
CA ASN A 71 7.54 1.91 12.52
C ASN A 71 7.24 0.54 13.17
N PRO A 72 6.46 0.50 14.26
CA PRO A 72 6.20 -0.73 15.02
C PRO A 72 5.36 -1.76 14.26
N ILE A 73 4.70 -1.36 13.17
CA ILE A 73 3.74 -2.18 12.43
C ILE A 73 4.01 -2.03 10.94
N ASP A 74 4.10 -3.15 10.20
CA ASP A 74 4.08 -3.10 8.74
C ASP A 74 2.63 -2.95 8.23
N ARG A 75 2.26 -1.72 7.90
CA ARG A 75 0.91 -1.39 7.43
C ARG A 75 0.56 -2.06 6.10
N TYR A 76 1.56 -2.37 5.26
CA TYR A 76 1.29 -2.97 3.97
C TYR A 76 1.00 -4.46 4.10
N GLU A 77 1.70 -5.14 5.01
CA GLU A 77 1.38 -6.52 5.40
C GLU A 77 -0.06 -6.63 5.91
N ILE A 78 -0.45 -5.75 6.84
CA ILE A 78 -1.82 -5.71 7.37
C ILE A 78 -2.83 -5.44 6.26
N LEU A 79 -2.58 -4.44 5.40
CA LEU A 79 -3.48 -4.10 4.30
C LEU A 79 -3.66 -5.29 3.35
N ALA A 80 -2.57 -5.97 3.02
CA ALA A 80 -2.55 -7.13 2.15
C ALA A 80 -3.37 -8.29 2.75
N ARG A 81 -3.19 -8.60 4.04
CA ARG A 81 -4.01 -9.58 4.76
C ARG A 81 -5.48 -9.19 4.84
N CYS A 82 -5.79 -7.91 5.09
CA CYS A 82 -7.16 -7.42 5.11
C CYS A 82 -7.85 -7.60 3.74
N ALA A 83 -7.16 -7.29 2.65
CA ALA A 83 -7.67 -7.44 1.30
C ALA A 83 -7.91 -8.91 0.92
N THR A 84 -6.96 -9.79 1.24
CA THR A 84 -7.04 -11.21 0.90
C THR A 84 -8.03 -11.98 1.78
N ARG A 85 -8.20 -11.61 3.05
CA ARG A 85 -9.17 -12.23 3.95
C ARG A 85 -10.58 -12.24 3.35
N ARG A 86 -10.99 -11.16 2.69
CA ARG A 86 -12.31 -11.08 2.03
C ARG A 86 -12.34 -11.90 0.73
N ALA A 87 -11.28 -11.86 -0.06
CA ALA A 87 -11.18 -12.61 -1.31
C ALA A 87 -11.29 -14.13 -1.07
N PHE A 88 -10.64 -14.65 -0.03
CA PHE A 88 -10.67 -16.06 0.32
C PHE A 88 -11.93 -16.47 1.10
N ALA A 89 -12.56 -15.55 1.85
CA ALA A 89 -13.81 -15.81 2.57
C ALA A 89 -15.04 -15.88 1.64
N SER A 90 -15.00 -15.23 0.47
CA SER A 90 -16.14 -15.13 -0.46
C SER A 90 -16.45 -16.43 -1.21
N SER A 91 -15.69 -17.51 -1.00
CA SER A 91 -15.95 -18.78 -1.69
C SER A 91 -17.10 -19.54 -1.02
N HIS A 92 -18.21 -19.71 -1.76
CA HIS A 92 -19.43 -20.33 -1.26
C HIS A 92 -19.38 -21.87 -1.24
N SER A 93 -18.43 -22.49 -1.96
CA SER A 93 -18.31 -23.95 -2.06
C SER A 93 -17.10 -24.46 -1.28
N VAL A 94 -17.28 -25.55 -0.53
CA VAL A 94 -16.23 -26.22 0.26
C VAL A 94 -15.05 -26.67 -0.63
N LEU A 95 -15.35 -27.16 -1.85
CA LEU A 95 -14.34 -27.57 -2.83
C LEU A 95 -13.45 -26.39 -3.27
N SER A 96 -14.07 -25.24 -3.54
CA SER A 96 -13.33 -24.04 -3.94
C SER A 96 -12.50 -23.48 -2.79
N LYS A 97 -12.95 -23.61 -1.53
CA LYS A 97 -12.12 -23.27 -0.36
C LYS A 97 -10.85 -24.10 -0.31
N ILE A 98 -10.94 -25.42 -0.48
CA ILE A 98 -9.79 -26.33 -0.46
C ILE A 98 -8.82 -26.01 -1.61
N TYR A 99 -9.35 -25.77 -2.81
CA TYR A 99 -8.54 -25.38 -3.97
C TYR A 99 -7.75 -24.08 -3.75
N ASN A 100 -8.28 -23.14 -2.97
CA ASN A 100 -7.65 -21.85 -2.70
C ASN A 100 -6.62 -21.87 -1.56
N ILE A 101 -6.56 -22.93 -0.74
CA ILE A 101 -5.58 -23.08 0.36
C ILE A 101 -4.13 -22.94 -0.12
N PRO A 102 -3.64 -23.68 -1.14
CA PRO A 102 -2.26 -23.56 -1.58
C PRO A 102 -1.91 -22.14 -2.05
N THR A 103 -2.86 -21.45 -2.70
CA THR A 103 -2.69 -20.06 -3.13
C THR A 103 -2.59 -19.11 -1.94
N MET A 104 -3.40 -19.32 -0.90
CA MET A 104 -3.32 -18.55 0.34
C MET A 104 -1.97 -18.76 1.05
N VAL A 105 -1.50 -20.01 1.14
CA VAL A 105 -0.21 -20.34 1.75
C VAL A 105 0.94 -19.72 0.96
N TYR A 106 0.94 -19.85 -0.37
CA TYR A 106 1.93 -19.20 -1.24
C TYR A 106 1.95 -17.68 -1.04
N PHE A 107 0.77 -17.05 -0.92
CA PHE A 107 0.67 -15.63 -0.68
C PHE A 107 1.26 -15.20 0.66
N GLU A 108 0.95 -15.90 1.76
CA GLU A 108 1.52 -15.60 3.08
C GLU A 108 3.05 -15.79 3.09
N ILE A 109 3.57 -16.85 2.43
CA ILE A 109 5.03 -17.06 2.30
C ILE A 109 5.70 -15.90 1.55
N LYS A 110 5.04 -15.33 0.54
CA LYS A 110 5.57 -14.20 -0.24
C LYS A 110 5.43 -12.85 0.48
N LEU A 111 4.55 -12.78 1.48
CA LEU A 111 4.28 -11.57 2.24
C LEU A 111 5.27 -11.35 3.39
N LEU A 112 5.79 -12.45 3.97
CA LEU A 112 6.88 -12.46 4.97
C LEU A 112 8.24 -12.09 4.36
#